data_AF-A0A7C4N3N5-F1
#
_entry.id   AF-A0A7C4N3N5-F1
#
_cell.length_a   1.000
_cell.length_b   1.000
_cell.length_c   1.000
_cell.angle_alpha   90.00
_cell.angle_beta   90.00
_cell.angle_gamma   90.00
#
_symmetry.space_group_name_H-M   'P 1'
#
loop_
_entity.id
_entity.type
_entity.pdbx_description
1 polymer ?
#
loop_
_entity_poly.entity_id
_entity_poly.type
_entity_poly.pdbx_seq_one_letter_code
_entity_poly.pdbx_strand_id
1 'polypeptide(L)'
;MNDLSYKSFMTAFLAAWNKIMQTPRHVAAFVAVWYYIELLYMMNIAIFFYPPILISLVGVILGIVVSIHILKLYIGNPVNATIQLFLMDVHIAYSIGLTIAAIVSGATWYSVLIVVVRDIIATFEMILVYTLTKDE
;
A
#
# COMPACT_ATOMS: atom_id res chain seq x y z
N MET A 1 -11.07 -8.36 -31.26
CA MET A 1 -9.95 -7.55 -30.77
C MET A 1 -8.75 -7.81 -31.68
N ASN A 2 -8.28 -6.79 -32.40
CA ASN A 2 -7.22 -6.94 -33.40
C ASN A 2 -5.86 -7.20 -32.74
N ASP A 3 -5.12 -8.17 -33.27
CA ASP A 3 -3.79 -8.60 -32.81
C ASP A 3 -2.76 -7.44 -32.72
N LEU A 4 -2.93 -6.42 -33.57
CA LEU A 4 -2.17 -5.15 -33.54
C LEU A 4 -2.44 -4.30 -32.30
N SER A 5 -3.69 -4.24 -31.82
CA SER A 5 -4.06 -3.50 -30.61
C SER A 5 -3.52 -4.20 -29.36
N TYR A 6 -3.54 -5.54 -29.34
CA TYR A 6 -2.97 -6.33 -28.26
C TYR A 6 -1.45 -6.16 -28.17
N LYS A 7 -0.73 -6.25 -29.30
CA LYS A 7 0.73 -6.05 -29.33
C LYS A 7 1.14 -4.64 -28.89
N SER A 8 0.43 -3.62 -29.35
CA SER A 8 0.66 -2.22 -28.96
C SER A 8 0.42 -1.98 -27.46
N PHE A 9 -0.66 -2.54 -26.92
CA PHE A 9 -0.93 -2.50 -25.48
C PHE A 9 0.18 -3.19 -24.69
N MET A 10 0.60 -4.39 -25.14
CA MET A 10 1.60 -5.18 -24.43
C MET A 10 2.99 -4.53 -24.45
N THR A 11 3.40 -3.90 -25.56
CA THR A 11 4.65 -3.13 -25.59
C THR A 11 4.61 -1.89 -24.71
N ALA A 12 3.48 -1.17 -24.70
CA ALA A 12 3.31 -0.02 -23.81
C ALA A 12 3.35 -0.43 -22.33
N PHE A 13 2.69 -1.54 -21.98
CA PHE A 13 2.70 -2.13 -20.65
C PHE A 13 4.12 -2.53 -20.22
N LEU A 14 4.85 -3.26 -21.06
CA LEU A 14 6.23 -3.67 -20.78
C LEU A 14 7.18 -2.48 -20.65
N ALA A 15 7.01 -1.43 -21.45
CA ALA A 15 7.81 -0.22 -21.34
C ALA A 15 7.55 0.52 -20.02
N ALA A 16 6.28 0.66 -19.63
CA ALA A 16 5.89 1.23 -18.34
C ALA A 16 6.43 0.39 -17.17
N TRP A 17 6.30 -0.93 -17.26
CA TRP A 17 6.82 -1.89 -16.29
C TRP A 17 8.34 -1.75 -16.10
N ASN A 18 9.10 -1.74 -17.20
CA ASN A 18 10.55 -1.56 -17.13
C ASN A 18 10.95 -0.22 -16.50
N LYS A 19 10.18 0.84 -16.74
CA LYS A 19 10.41 2.14 -16.11
C LYS A 19 10.14 2.12 -14.60
N ILE A 20 9.10 1.43 -14.17
CA ILE A 20 8.78 1.20 -12.75
C ILE A 20 9.93 0.44 -12.07
N MET A 21 10.42 -0.62 -12.73
CA MET A 21 11.53 -1.45 -12.24
C MET A 21 12.86 -0.70 -12.12
N GLN A 22 13.08 0.38 -12.88
CA GLN A 22 14.31 1.17 -12.80
C GLN A 22 14.37 2.07 -11.55
N THR A 23 13.23 2.39 -10.94
CA THR A 23 13.17 3.28 -9.76
C THR A 23 12.20 2.76 -8.70
N PRO A 24 12.42 1.55 -8.15
CA PRO A 24 11.46 0.89 -7.28
C PRO A 24 11.17 1.70 -6.01
N ARG A 25 12.14 2.51 -5.54
CA ARG A 25 11.97 3.39 -4.36
C ARG A 25 10.98 4.53 -4.58
N HIS A 26 10.95 5.12 -5.77
CA HIS A 26 9.97 6.17 -6.08
C HIS A 26 8.55 5.61 -6.14
N VAL A 27 8.42 4.40 -6.69
CA VAL A 27 7.14 3.70 -6.77
C VAL A 27 6.68 3.27 -5.37
N ALA A 28 7.60 2.76 -4.53
CA ALA A 28 7.32 2.46 -3.14
C ALA A 28 6.89 3.71 -2.35
N ALA A 29 7.52 4.87 -2.59
CA ALA A 29 7.09 6.14 -1.99
C ALA A 29 5.68 6.56 -2.43
N PHE A 30 5.30 6.31 -3.69
CA PHE A 30 3.94 6.55 -4.15
C PHE A 30 2.94 5.59 -3.50
N VAL A 31 3.26 4.28 -3.42
CA VAL A 31 2.42 3.30 -2.74
C VAL A 31 2.29 3.62 -1.25
N ALA A 32 3.34 4.13 -0.61
CA ALA A 32 3.35 4.53 0.78
C ALA A 32 2.30 5.62 1.12
N VAL A 33 1.81 6.39 0.14
CA VAL A 33 0.70 7.34 0.34
C VAL A 33 -0.59 6.62 0.75
N TRP A 34 -0.81 5.38 0.30
CA TRP A 34 -2.00 4.62 0.67
C TRP A 34 -2.09 4.29 2.16
N TYR A 35 -0.97 4.35 2.89
CA TYR A 35 -0.96 4.16 4.35
C TYR A 35 -1.70 5.26 5.11
N TYR A 36 -2.00 6.42 4.49
CA TYR A 36 -2.94 7.37 5.11
C TYR A 36 -4.34 6.79 5.25
N ILE A 37 -4.79 5.96 4.30
CA ILE A 37 -6.11 5.31 4.39
C ILE A 37 -6.10 4.30 5.55
N GLU A 38 -5.01 3.54 5.69
CA GLU A 38 -4.82 2.63 6.82
C GLU A 38 -4.85 3.36 8.16
N LEU A 39 -4.16 4.50 8.24
CA LEU A 39 -4.16 5.34 9.43
C LEU A 39 -5.56 5.85 9.77
N LEU A 40 -6.33 6.32 8.78
CA LEU A 40 -7.73 6.73 8.98
C LEU A 40 -8.61 5.56 9.44
N TYR A 41 -8.38 4.36 8.91
CA TYR A 41 -9.11 3.16 9.32
C TYR A 41 -8.82 2.81 10.79
N MET A 42 -7.54 2.82 11.19
CA MET A 42 -7.13 2.60 12.57
C MET A 42 -7.68 3.68 13.51
N MET A 43 -7.72 4.94 13.08
CA MET A 43 -8.36 6.01 13.84
C MET A 43 -9.86 5.77 14.04
N ASN A 44 -10.56 5.27 13.02
CA ASN A 44 -11.99 4.96 13.12
C ASN A 44 -12.24 3.85 14.15
N ILE A 45 -11.41 2.79 14.16
CA ILE A 45 -11.47 1.76 15.20
C ILE A 45 -11.16 2.36 16.58
N ALA A 46 -10.16 3.25 16.68
CA ALA A 46 -9.75 3.84 17.94
C ALA A 46 -10.84 4.70 18.61
N ILE A 47 -11.81 5.24 17.85
CA ILE A 47 -12.95 6.02 18.37
C ILE A 47 -13.74 5.23 19.42
N PHE A 48 -13.77 3.90 19.32
CA PHE A 48 -14.50 3.04 20.26
C PHE A 48 -13.76 2.82 21.58
N PHE A 49 -12.46 3.11 21.66
CA PHE A 49 -11.61 2.78 22.79
C PHE A 49 -10.99 4.00 23.50
N TYR A 50 -10.84 5.13 22.80
CA TYR A 50 -10.07 6.27 23.28
C TYR A 50 -10.82 7.60 23.15
N PRO A 51 -10.49 8.61 23.98
CA PRO A 51 -11.06 9.95 23.85
C PRO A 51 -10.70 10.61 22.50
N PRO A 52 -11.61 11.38 21.89
CA PRO A 52 -11.38 12.01 20.58
C PRO A 52 -10.13 12.89 20.50
N ILE A 53 -9.79 13.60 21.59
CA ILE A 53 -8.58 14.43 21.68
C ILE A 53 -7.31 13.59 21.52
N LEU A 54 -7.26 12.43 22.18
CA LEU A 54 -6.08 11.55 22.10
C LEU A 54 -5.93 11.01 20.68
N ILE A 55 -7.02 10.57 20.07
CA ILE A 55 -7.04 10.04 18.70
C ILE A 55 -6.57 11.11 17.72
N SER A 56 -7.07 12.34 17.84
CA SER A 56 -6.67 13.46 16.98
C SER A 56 -5.18 13.76 17.10
N LEU A 57 -4.63 13.85 18.32
CA LEU A 57 -3.21 14.09 18.55
C LEU A 57 -2.34 12.99 17.93
N VAL A 58 -2.70 11.73 18.17
CA VAL A 58 -1.97 10.58 17.59
C VAL A 58 -2.07 10.60 16.06
N GLY A 59 -3.24 10.89 15.50
CA GLY A 59 -3.45 10.99 14.06
C GLY A 59 -2.57 12.06 13.41
N VAL A 60 -2.44 13.23 14.03
CA VAL A 60 -1.56 14.31 13.55
C VAL A 60 -0.09 13.88 13.61
N ILE A 61 0.35 13.31 14.73
CA ILE A 61 1.74 12.87 14.91
C ILE A 61 2.10 11.79 13.89
N LEU A 62 1.27 10.74 13.79
CA LEU A 62 1.48 9.66 12.84
C LEU A 62 1.41 10.16 11.39
N GLY A 63 0.49 11.09 11.08
CA GLY A 63 0.39 11.70 9.76
C GLY A 63 1.68 12.41 9.35
N ILE A 64 2.30 13.17 10.27
CA ILE A 64 3.60 13.81 10.04
C ILE A 64 4.71 12.77 9.86
N VAL A 65 4.74 11.72 10.70
CA VAL A 65 5.74 10.65 10.61
C VAL A 65 5.65 9.95 9.25
N VAL A 66 4.44 9.63 8.78
CA VAL A 66 4.20 9.03 7.46
C VAL A 66 4.66 9.98 6.34
N SER A 67 4.36 11.29 6.43
CA SER A 67 4.86 12.28 5.45
C SER A 67 6.38 12.25 5.34
N ILE A 68 7.07 12.26 6.49
CA ILE A 68 8.53 12.25 6.55
C ILE A 68 9.08 10.93 6.00
N HIS A 69 8.43 9.82 6.32
CA HIS A 69 8.80 8.50 5.82
C HIS A 69 8.73 8.43 4.29
N ILE A 70 7.62 8.89 3.69
CA ILE A 70 7.42 8.95 2.23
C ILE A 70 8.54 9.78 1.58
N LEU A 71 8.85 10.96 2.14
CA LEU A 71 9.91 11.83 1.60
C LEU A 71 11.29 11.16 1.69
N LYS A 72 11.62 10.53 2.82
CA LYS A 72 12.90 9.84 2.99
C LYS A 72 13.02 8.60 2.10
N LEU A 73 11.92 7.90 1.88
CA LEU A 73 11.85 6.76 0.95
C LEU A 73 12.09 7.23 -0.49
N TYR A 74 11.49 8.36 -0.88
CA TYR A 74 11.68 8.96 -2.20
C TYR A 74 13.15 9.38 -2.44
N ILE A 75 13.81 9.97 -1.44
CA ILE A 75 15.24 10.34 -1.51
C ILE A 75 16.16 9.10 -1.49
N GLY A 76 15.60 7.91 -1.24
CA GLY A 76 16.33 6.65 -1.29
C GLY A 76 17.06 6.29 -0.01
N ASN A 77 16.58 6.74 1.15
CA ASN A 77 17.16 6.39 2.44
C ASN A 77 16.98 4.87 2.73
N PRO A 78 18.06 4.11 3.01
CA PRO A 78 18.00 2.66 3.14
C PRO A 78 17.17 2.21 4.35
N VAL A 79 17.25 2.92 5.47
CA VAL A 79 16.47 2.58 6.68
C VAL A 79 14.97 2.68 6.41
N ASN A 80 14.55 3.70 5.65
CA ASN A 80 13.14 3.86 5.29
C ASN A 80 12.70 2.79 4.27
N ALA A 81 13.59 2.35 3.38
CA ALA A 81 13.29 1.21 2.51
C ALA A 81 13.05 -0.07 3.31
N THR A 82 13.87 -0.36 4.34
CA THR A 82 13.67 -1.52 5.22
C THR A 82 12.37 -1.42 6.02
N ILE A 83 12.07 -0.24 6.58
CA ILE A 83 10.79 -0.02 7.29
C ILE A 83 9.61 -0.22 6.32
N GLN A 84 9.71 0.30 5.10
CA GLN A 84 8.65 0.14 4.10
C GLN A 84 8.47 -1.34 3.72
N LEU A 85 9.54 -2.10 3.54
CA LEU A 85 9.47 -3.56 3.31
C LEU A 85 8.70 -4.26 4.43
N PHE A 86 9.03 -3.95 5.68
CA PHE A 86 8.32 -4.51 6.84
C PHE A 86 6.83 -4.11 6.85
N LEU A 87 6.51 -2.84 6.57
CA LEU A 87 5.12 -2.37 6.52
C LEU A 87 4.32 -3.07 5.43
N MET A 88 4.92 -3.30 4.25
CA MET A 88 4.29 -4.01 3.14
C MET A 88 4.00 -5.47 3.51
N ASP A 89 4.95 -6.18 4.14
CA ASP A 89 4.72 -7.56 4.59
C ASP A 89 3.57 -7.65 5.59
N VAL A 90 3.53 -6.74 6.57
CA VAL A 90 2.43 -6.67 7.54
C VAL A 90 1.10 -6.36 6.86
N HIS A 91 1.09 -5.42 5.91
CA HIS A 91 -0.12 -5.05 5.19
C HIS A 91 -0.65 -6.18 4.30
N ILE A 92 0.23 -6.93 3.62
CA ILE A 92 -0.13 -8.11 2.84
C ILE A 92 -0.75 -9.18 3.75
N ALA A 93 -0.09 -9.51 4.86
CA ALA A 93 -0.60 -10.51 5.81
C ALA A 93 -1.97 -10.11 6.39
N TYR A 94 -2.12 -8.84 6.75
CA TYR A 94 -3.37 -8.29 7.26
C TYR A 94 -4.49 -8.30 6.21
N SER A 95 -4.18 -7.93 4.96
CA SER A 95 -5.15 -7.90 3.87
C SER A 95 -5.71 -9.30 3.58
N ILE A 96 -4.86 -10.33 3.55
CA ILE A 96 -5.31 -11.73 3.40
C ILE A 96 -6.30 -12.13 4.49
N GLY A 97 -6.00 -11.82 5.75
CA GLY A 97 -6.89 -12.12 6.87
C GLY A 97 -8.24 -11.42 6.75
N LEU A 98 -8.23 -10.15 6.33
CA LEU A 98 -9.43 -9.34 6.16
C LEU A 98 -10.30 -9.82 4.99
N THR A 99 -9.68 -10.29 3.91
CA THR A 99 -10.37 -10.89 2.77
C THR A 99 -11.09 -12.17 3.14
N ILE A 100 -10.43 -13.06 3.88
CA ILE A 100 -11.06 -14.29 4.40
C ILE A 100 -12.23 -13.93 5.33
N ALA A 101 -12.04 -12.98 6.24
CA ALA A 101 -13.09 -12.53 7.15
C ALA A 101 -14.30 -11.95 6.40
N ALA A 102 -14.08 -11.17 5.34
CA ALA A 102 -15.16 -10.61 4.53
C ALA A 102 -15.98 -11.68 3.80
N ILE A 103 -15.31 -12.72 3.28
CA ILE A 103 -15.96 -13.86 2.62
C ILE A 103 -16.83 -14.65 3.61
N VAL A 104 -16.31 -14.92 4.81
CA VAL A 104 -16.99 -15.75 5.82
C VAL A 104 -18.14 -15.01 6.50
N SER A 105 -18.00 -13.70 6.74
CA SER A 105 -18.96 -12.92 7.52
C SER A 105 -20.19 -12.43 6.73
N GLY A 106 -20.26 -12.68 5.41
CA GLY A 106 -21.33 -12.15 4.56
C GLY A 106 -21.33 -10.62 4.53
N ALA A 107 -20.14 -10.02 4.39
CA ALA A 107 -19.92 -8.59 4.52
C ALA A 107 -20.79 -7.75 3.55
N THR A 108 -21.12 -6.53 3.99
CA THR A 108 -21.87 -5.58 3.15
C THR A 108 -21.09 -5.23 1.88
N TRP A 109 -21.78 -4.83 0.81
CA TRP A 109 -21.13 -4.50 -0.46
C TRP A 109 -20.07 -3.39 -0.32
N TYR A 110 -20.31 -2.40 0.55
CA TYR A 110 -19.35 -1.33 0.85
C TYR A 110 -18.08 -1.88 1.50
N SER A 111 -18.22 -2.80 2.45
CA SER A 111 -17.10 -3.47 3.11
C SER A 111 -16.28 -4.27 2.11
N VAL A 112 -16.95 -5.03 1.22
CA VAL A 112 -16.28 -5.81 0.16
C VAL A 112 -15.50 -4.90 -0.79
N LEU A 113 -16.03 -3.74 -1.17
CA LEU A 113 -15.31 -2.80 -2.04
C LEU A 113 -14.01 -2.30 -1.39
N ILE A 114 -14.04 -2.00 -0.09
CA ILE A 114 -12.85 -1.60 0.66
C ILE A 114 -11.81 -2.73 0.64
N VAL A 115 -12.22 -3.98 0.89
CA VAL A 115 -11.33 -5.14 0.83
C VAL A 115 -10.70 -5.27 -0.56
N VAL A 116 -11.49 -5.16 -1.63
CA VAL A 116 -10.98 -5.26 -3.01
C VAL A 116 -9.93 -4.20 -3.30
N VAL A 117 -10.16 -2.94 -2.91
CA VAL A 117 -9.16 -1.86 -3.09
C VAL A 117 -7.86 -2.19 -2.34
N ARG A 118 -7.97 -2.72 -1.13
CA ARG A 118 -6.79 -3.12 -0.33
C ARG A 118 -6.04 -4.29 -0.96
N ASP A 119 -6.74 -5.29 -1.48
CA ASP A 119 -6.12 -6.44 -2.15
C ASP A 119 -5.38 -6.03 -3.43
N ILE A 120 -5.90 -5.04 -4.15
CA ILE A 120 -5.20 -4.44 -5.30
C ILE A 120 -3.88 -3.80 -4.83
N ILE A 121 -3.92 -3.01 -3.74
CA ILE A 121 -2.72 -2.38 -3.18
C ILE A 121 -1.73 -3.43 -2.68
N ALA A 122 -2.19 -4.44 -1.95
CA ALA A 122 -1.36 -5.54 -1.45
C ALA A 122 -0.69 -6.33 -2.61
N THR A 123 -1.38 -6.46 -3.75
CA THR A 123 -0.79 -7.06 -4.95
C THR A 123 0.36 -6.21 -5.51
N PHE A 124 0.19 -4.88 -5.56
CA PHE A 124 1.28 -3.97 -5.93
C PHE A 124 2.44 -4.01 -4.94
N GLU A 125 2.14 -4.11 -3.65
CA GLU A 125 3.17 -4.24 -2.61
C GLU A 125 3.94 -5.54 -2.72
N MET A 126 3.28 -6.66 -3.03
CA MET A 126 3.96 -7.95 -3.25
C MET A 126 4.97 -7.88 -4.40
N ILE A 127 4.59 -7.19 -5.49
CA ILE A 127 5.49 -6.90 -6.60
C ILE A 127 6.66 -6.03 -6.11
N LEU A 128 6.38 -4.96 -5.36
CA LEU A 128 7.41 -4.05 -4.85
C LEU A 128 8.39 -4.74 -3.91
N VAL A 129 7.91 -5.58 -2.99
CA VAL A 129 8.74 -6.40 -2.10
C VAL A 129 9.72 -7.23 -2.93
N TYR A 130 9.22 -8.00 -3.91
CA TYR A 130 10.08 -8.79 -4.79
C TYR A 130 11.14 -7.92 -5.48
N THR A 131 10.77 -6.74 -5.97
CA THR A 131 11.70 -5.87 -6.71
C THR A 131 12.72 -5.16 -5.85
N LEU A 132 12.37 -4.78 -4.63
CA LEU A 132 13.26 -4.12 -3.69
C LEU A 132 14.26 -5.09 -3.06
N THR A 133 13.89 -6.38 -2.96
CA THR A 133 14.75 -7.43 -2.39
C THR A 133 15.59 -8.15 -3.46
N LYS A 134 15.27 -8.03 -4.75
CA LYS A 134 15.98 -8.75 -5.82
C LYS A 134 17.48 -8.43 -5.91
N ASP A 135 17.87 -7.21 -5.54
CA ASP A 135 19.24 -6.73 -5.66
C ASP A 135 20.07 -6.90 -4.35
N GLU A 136 19.49 -7.50 -3.31
CA GLU A 136 20.19 -7.94 -2.08
C GLU A 136 20.59 -9.42 -2.17
#